data_AF-A0A1E1FDU4-F1
#
_entry.id   AF-A0A1E1FDU4-F1
#
_cell.length_a   1.000
_cell.length_b   1.000
_cell.length_c   1.000
_cell.angle_alpha   90.00
_cell.angle_beta   90.00
_cell.angle_gamma   90.00
#
_symmetry.space_group_name_H-M   'P 1'
#
loop_
_entity.id
_entity.type
_entity.pdbx_description
1 polymer ?
#
loop_
_entity_poly.entity_id
_entity_poly.type
_entity_poly.pdbx_seq_one_letter_code
_entity_poly.pdbx_strand_id
1 'polypeptide(L)'
;DLQIAGASPETLCKVENNKVYNHAIAGTTKRGKTPDEDRSLAEQLSASEKDRAEHIMLVDLARNDVNRVCKPETVKVDHLMQVQK
;
A
#
# COMPACT_ATOMS: atom_id res chain seq x y z
N ASP A 1 29.42 16.90 1.65
CA ASP A 1 28.31 16.52 0.76
C ASP A 1 27.31 15.65 1.50
N LEU A 2 26.02 15.86 1.28
CA LEU A 2 24.96 15.02 1.86
C LEU A 2 24.77 13.78 0.99
N GLN A 3 24.73 12.59 1.61
CA GLN A 3 24.45 11.33 0.94
C GLN A 3 23.27 10.64 1.61
N ILE A 4 22.37 10.03 0.81
CA ILE A 4 21.18 9.31 1.28
C ILE A 4 21.16 7.94 0.61
N ALA A 5 20.99 6.89 1.40
CA ALA A 5 20.78 5.53 0.96
C ALA A 5 19.57 4.92 1.68
N GLY A 6 18.71 4.21 0.95
CA GLY A 6 17.51 3.60 1.51
C GLY A 6 16.88 2.60 0.55
N ALA A 7 16.04 1.73 1.09
CA ALA A 7 15.22 0.78 0.34
C ALA A 7 13.75 1.07 0.66
N SER A 8 13.14 1.97 -0.10
CA SER A 8 11.73 2.35 0.14
C SER A 8 10.81 1.14 -0.11
N PRO A 9 9.95 0.77 0.85
CA PRO A 9 8.94 -0.25 0.63
C PRO A 9 7.75 0.28 -0.19
N GLU A 10 7.62 1.60 -0.30
CA GLU A 10 6.43 2.28 -0.82
C GLU A 10 6.75 3.19 -2.01
N THR A 11 5.81 3.29 -2.96
CA THR A 11 5.86 4.25 -4.07
C THR A 11 4.83 5.36 -3.84
N LEU A 12 5.32 6.55 -3.45
CA LEU A 12 4.48 7.74 -3.27
C LEU A 12 3.76 8.15 -4.56
N CYS A 13 4.49 8.22 -5.68
CA CYS A 13 3.92 8.54 -6.99
C CYS A 13 4.87 8.05 -8.10
N LYS A 14 4.31 7.39 -9.10
CA LYS A 14 4.98 7.11 -10.38
C LYS A 14 4.09 7.60 -11.52
N VAL A 15 4.66 8.28 -12.50
CA VAL A 15 3.95 8.71 -13.71
C VAL A 15 4.64 8.09 -14.92
N GLU A 16 3.89 7.31 -15.70
CA GLU A 16 4.41 6.64 -16.88
C GLU A 16 3.31 6.48 -17.93
N ASN A 17 3.60 6.81 -19.20
CA ASN A 17 2.64 6.71 -20.31
C ASN A 17 1.28 7.35 -20.01
N ASN A 18 1.30 8.55 -19.41
CA ASN A 18 0.12 9.30 -19.00
C ASN A 18 -0.78 8.57 -17.98
N LYS A 19 -0.20 7.68 -17.16
CA LYS A 19 -0.85 7.02 -16.03
C LYS A 19 -0.13 7.37 -14.73
N VAL A 20 -0.91 7.72 -13.72
CA VAL A 20 -0.43 7.93 -12.35
C VAL A 20 -0.62 6.64 -11.56
N TYR A 21 0.41 6.23 -10.84
CA TYR A 21 0.39 5.11 -9.91
C TYR A 21 0.75 5.61 -8.51
N ASN A 22 0.00 5.17 -7.52
CA ASN A 22 0.29 5.34 -6.11
C ASN A 22 0.14 3.96 -5.45
N HIS A 23 1.01 3.65 -4.50
CA HIS A 23 0.95 2.40 -3.76
C HIS A 23 0.95 2.72 -2.27
N ALA A 24 -0.22 2.94 -1.68
CA ALA A 24 -0.35 3.15 -0.24
C ALA A 24 -0.24 1.81 0.52
N ILE A 25 0.60 1.77 1.55
CA ILE A 25 0.80 0.61 2.42
C ILE A 25 0.47 1.02 3.86
N ALA A 26 -0.28 0.16 4.54
CA ALA A 26 -0.66 0.36 5.94
C ALA A 26 -0.94 -0.97 6.60
N GLY A 27 -0.76 -1.02 7.91
CA GLY A 27 -0.75 -2.26 8.67
C GLY A 27 0.58 -2.99 8.53
N THR A 28 1.11 -3.49 9.64
CA THR A 28 2.39 -4.20 9.64
C THR A 28 2.37 -5.29 10.68
N THR A 29 2.92 -6.44 10.31
CA THR A 29 3.22 -7.53 11.23
C THR A 29 4.65 -7.99 11.02
N LYS A 30 5.23 -8.62 12.04
CA LYS A 30 6.56 -9.23 11.92
C LYS A 30 6.51 -10.38 10.91
N ARG A 31 7.64 -10.70 10.29
CA ARG A 31 7.78 -11.93 9.51
C ARG A 31 7.87 -13.15 10.43
N GLY A 32 7.31 -14.27 9.99
CA GLY A 32 7.43 -15.54 10.71
C GLY A 32 8.83 -16.16 10.56
N LYS A 33 9.23 -16.97 11.54
CA LYS A 33 10.50 -17.73 11.48
C LYS A 33 10.39 -18.94 10.55
N THR A 34 9.17 -19.42 10.32
CA THR A 34 8.85 -20.50 9.39
C THR A 34 7.82 -20.04 8.36
N PRO A 35 7.72 -20.69 7.19
CA PRO A 35 6.70 -20.36 6.19
C PRO A 35 5.25 -20.43 6.72
N ASP A 36 4.99 -21.36 7.65
CA ASP A 36 3.66 -21.51 8.26
C ASP A 36 3.36 -20.41 9.28
N GLU A 37 4.35 -20.03 10.10
CA GLU A 37 4.22 -18.89 11.02
C GLU A 37 3.99 -17.59 10.22
N ASP A 38 4.75 -17.40 9.13
CA ASP A 38 4.65 -16.22 8.27
C ASP A 38 3.26 -16.10 7.63
N ARG A 39 2.71 -17.22 7.18
CA ARG A 39 1.35 -17.27 6.62
C ARG A 39 0.31 -16.95 7.68
N SER A 40 0.42 -17.54 8.88
CA SER A 40 -0.51 -17.28 9.96
C SER A 40 -0.49 -15.81 10.40
N LEU A 41 0.69 -15.19 10.47
CA LEU A 41 0.82 -13.76 10.76
C LEU A 41 0.22 -12.87 9.66
N ALA A 42 0.41 -13.23 8.39
CA ALA A 42 -0.22 -12.53 7.27
C ALA A 42 -1.75 -12.64 7.28
N GLU A 43 -2.29 -13.81 7.61
CA GLU A 43 -3.73 -14.04 7.78
C GLU A 43 -4.29 -13.23 8.96
N GLN A 44 -3.58 -13.17 10.09
CA GLN A 44 -3.95 -12.35 11.24
C GLN A 44 -3.97 -10.86 10.89
N LEU A 45 -2.94 -10.36 10.20
CA LEU A 45 -2.90 -8.97 9.73
C LEU A 45 -4.06 -8.67 8.77
N SER A 46 -4.31 -9.58 7.83
CA SER A 46 -5.42 -9.46 6.86
C SER A 46 -6.80 -9.47 7.52
N ALA A 47 -6.94 -10.12 8.68
CA ALA A 47 -8.19 -10.20 9.43
C ALA A 47 -8.37 -9.07 10.47
N SER A 48 -7.31 -8.30 10.77
CA SER A 48 -7.34 -7.24 11.78
C SER A 48 -8.26 -6.10 11.36
N GLU A 49 -9.35 -5.89 12.10
CA GLU A 49 -10.29 -4.79 11.84
C GLU A 49 -9.60 -3.42 11.87
N LYS A 50 -8.69 -3.24 12.84
CA LYS A 50 -7.89 -2.01 12.99
C LYS A 50 -7.05 -1.75 11.74
N ASP A 51 -6.23 -2.71 11.34
CA ASP A 51 -5.28 -2.52 10.23
C ASP A 51 -6.01 -2.35 8.88
N ARG A 52 -7.12 -3.08 8.70
CA ARG A 52 -7.99 -2.89 7.53
C ARG A 52 -8.61 -1.50 7.48
N ALA A 53 -9.09 -0.97 8.60
CA ALA A 53 -9.67 0.36 8.67
C ALA A 53 -8.62 1.44 8.33
N GLU A 54 -7.41 1.31 8.88
CA GLU A 54 -6.28 2.19 8.58
C GLU A 54 -5.90 2.15 7.09
N HIS A 55 -5.81 0.95 6.51
CA HIS A 55 -5.47 0.77 5.11
C HIS A 55 -6.53 1.36 4.18
N ILE A 56 -7.82 1.14 4.45
CA ILE A 56 -8.91 1.72 3.65
C ILE A 56 -8.84 3.25 3.68
N MET A 57 -8.65 3.85 4.86
CA MET A 57 -8.51 5.29 5.01
C MET A 57 -7.37 5.85 4.15
N LEU A 58 -6.21 5.20 4.15
CA LEU A 58 -5.05 5.64 3.35
C LEU A 58 -5.25 5.43 1.85
N VAL A 59 -5.89 4.34 1.43
CA VAL A 59 -6.27 4.14 0.02
C VAL A 59 -7.24 5.22 -0.44
N ASP A 60 -8.24 5.58 0.37
CA ASP A 60 -9.19 6.64 0.01
C ASP A 60 -8.53 8.01 -0.05
N LEU A 61 -7.57 8.31 0.84
CA LEU A 61 -6.76 9.52 0.77
C LEU A 61 -5.92 9.55 -0.51
N ALA A 62 -5.24 8.46 -0.86
CA ALA A 62 -4.46 8.35 -2.09
C ALA A 62 -5.34 8.53 -3.34
N ARG A 63 -6.53 7.93 -3.37
CA ARG A 63 -7.50 8.11 -4.44
C ARG A 63 -7.95 9.57 -4.56
N ASN A 64 -8.19 10.24 -3.43
CA ASN A 64 -8.52 11.66 -3.41
C ASN A 64 -7.42 12.50 -4.06
N ASP A 65 -6.16 12.24 -3.73
CA ASP A 65 -5.02 12.99 -4.29
C ASP A 65 -4.85 12.74 -5.80
N VAL A 66 -4.95 11.48 -6.23
CA VAL A 66 -4.90 11.12 -7.66
C VAL A 66 -6.07 11.75 -8.44
N ASN A 67 -7.27 11.77 -7.85
CA ASN A 67 -8.47 12.39 -8.45
C ASN A 67 -8.31 13.89 -8.72
N ARG A 68 -7.45 14.61 -7.99
CA ARG A 68 -7.24 16.06 -8.20
C ARG A 68 -6.55 16.37 -9.52
N VAL A 69 -5.85 15.40 -10.11
CA VAL A 69 -5.04 15.58 -11.32
C VAL A 69 -5.38 14.60 -12.45
N CYS A 70 -6.23 13.60 -12.18
CA CYS A 70 -6.71 12.62 -13.16
C CYS A 70 -8.19 12.82 -13.48
N LYS A 71 -8.66 12.22 -14.56
CA LYS A 71 -10.09 12.17 -14.84
C LYS A 71 -10.76 11.19 -13.86
N PRO A 72 -11.82 11.56 -13.10
CA PRO A 72 -12.38 10.72 -12.05
C PRO A 72 -12.75 9.30 -12.50
N GLU A 73 -13.25 9.15 -13.72
CA GLU A 73 -13.63 7.85 -14.31
C GLU A 73 -12.45 6.91 -14.58
N THR A 74 -11.23 7.43 -14.57
CA THR A 74 -10.00 6.65 -14.79
C THR A 74 -9.35 6.17 -13.51
N VAL A 75 -9.76 6.71 -12.35
CA VAL A 75 -9.16 6.39 -11.05
C VAL A 75 -9.79 5.12 -10.49
N LYS A 76 -8.97 4.09 -10.34
CA LYS A 76 -9.36 2.76 -9.84
C LYS A 76 -8.32 2.20 -8.88
N VAL A 77 -8.75 1.28 -8.04
CA VAL A 77 -7.88 0.51 -7.14
C VAL A 77 -7.64 -0.85 -7.78
N ASP A 78 -6.41 -1.11 -8.24
CA ASP A 78 -6.06 -2.39 -8.89
C ASP A 78 -5.90 -3.53 -7.88
N HIS A 79 -5.35 -3.25 -6.71
CA HIS A 79 -5.19 -4.19 -5.60
C HIS A 79 -5.61 -3.52 -4.29
N LEU A 80 -6.42 -4.22 -3.48
CA LEU A 80 -6.91 -3.73 -2.19
C LEU A 80 -6.62 -4.77 -1.11
N MET A 81 -6.02 -4.33 0.01
CA MET A 81 -5.71 -5.20 1.17
C MET A 81 -4.88 -6.44 0.81
N GLN A 82 -3.89 -6.29 -0.09
CA GLN A 82 -2.95 -7.34 -0.43
C GLN A 82 -1.72 -7.28 0.48
N VAL A 83 -1.44 -8.36 1.20
CA VAL A 83 -0.23 -8.46 2.04
C VAL A 83 1.02 -8.54 1.15
N GLN A 84 1.97 -7.64 1.40
CA GLN A 84 3.30 -7.59 0.76
C GLN A 84 4.36 -8.26 1.66
N LYS A 85 5.46 -8.72 1.08
CA LYS A 85 6.53 -9.45 1.77
C LYS A 85 7.86 -8.71 1.83
#